data_AF-A0A1M3II38-F1
#
_entry.id   AF-A0A1M3II38-F1
#
_cell.length_a   1.000
_cell.length_b   1.000
_cell.length_c   1.000
_cell.angle_alpha   90.00
_cell.angle_beta   90.00
_cell.angle_gamma   90.00
#
_symmetry.space_group_name_H-M   'P 1'
#
loop_
_entity.id
_entity.type
_entity.pdbx_description
1 polymer ?
#
loop_
_entity_poly.entity_id
_entity_poly.type
_entity_poly.pdbx_seq_one_letter_code
_entity_poly.pdbx_strand_id
1 'polypeptide(L)'
;MFEALAEYIKGQKPFVDIFTKVAENVTNAYVAEVYAQIEQTGITPSFEELMDKVRALHDDLTRRSVWIREDYKEDRGRRSPRFTKGCKKIIDKSTQDFLRTVKLVLSTRNNSYSHLSVPVPH
;
A
#
# COMPACT_ATOMS: atom_id res chain seq x y z
N MET A 1 -8.03 -36.51 3.90
CA MET A 1 -7.93 -35.49 2.81
C MET A 1 -8.23 -34.06 3.32
N PHE A 2 -9.23 -33.86 4.18
CA PHE A 2 -9.53 -32.54 4.78
C PHE A 2 -8.47 -32.03 5.76
N GLU A 3 -7.82 -32.92 6.54
CA GLU A 3 -6.77 -32.53 7.51
C GLU A 3 -5.52 -31.96 6.83
N ALA A 4 -5.03 -32.58 5.76
CA ALA A 4 -3.88 -32.08 5.00
C ALA A 4 -4.15 -30.70 4.36
N LEU A 5 -5.40 -30.42 3.97
CA LEU A 5 -5.84 -29.12 3.48
C LEU A 5 -5.90 -28.09 4.60
N ALA A 6 -6.38 -28.47 5.78
CA ALA A 6 -6.43 -27.62 6.97
C ALA A 6 -5.03 -27.26 7.48
N GLU A 7 -4.11 -28.21 7.55
CA GLU A 7 -2.70 -27.96 7.90
C GLU A 7 -1.99 -27.10 6.85
N TYR A 8 -2.25 -27.34 5.57
CA TYR A 8 -1.72 -26.52 4.49
C TYR A 8 -2.19 -25.06 4.55
N ILE A 9 -3.44 -24.83 4.95
CA ILE A 9 -3.98 -23.48 5.15
C ILE A 9 -3.43 -22.85 6.43
N LYS A 10 -3.35 -23.61 7.53
CA LYS A 10 -2.75 -23.15 8.80
C LYS A 10 -1.29 -22.74 8.63
N GLY A 11 -0.51 -23.42 7.78
CA GLY A 11 0.89 -23.07 7.53
C GLY A 11 1.11 -21.81 6.69
N GLN A 12 0.11 -21.38 5.90
CA GLN A 12 0.19 -20.17 5.07
C GLN A 12 -0.26 -18.91 5.79
N LYS A 13 -1.22 -19.03 6.71
CA LYS A 13 -1.82 -17.89 7.41
C LYS A 13 -0.78 -16.98 8.10
N PRO A 14 0.22 -17.49 8.83
CA PRO A 14 1.23 -16.64 9.46
C PRO A 14 2.01 -15.78 8.46
N PHE A 15 2.41 -16.34 7.31
CA PHE A 15 3.17 -15.61 6.28
C PHE A 15 2.31 -14.55 5.59
N VAL A 16 1.02 -14.84 5.37
CA VAL A 16 0.06 -13.86 4.85
C VAL A 16 -0.13 -12.72 5.84
N ASP A 17 -0.28 -13.03 7.13
CA ASP A 17 -0.47 -12.03 8.18
C ASP A 17 0.77 -11.14 8.33
N ILE A 18 1.98 -11.74 8.29
CA ILE A 18 3.24 -10.98 8.29
C ILE A 18 3.32 -10.07 7.06
N PHE A 19 3.07 -10.60 5.86
CA PHE A 19 3.12 -9.78 4.64
C PHE A 19 2.09 -8.65 4.66
N THR A 20 0.90 -8.89 5.24
CA THR A 20 -0.14 -7.88 5.40
C THR A 20 0.36 -6.72 6.26
N LYS A 21 0.97 -7.00 7.42
CA LYS A 21 1.54 -5.97 8.30
C LYS A 21 2.69 -5.20 7.64
N VAL A 22 3.55 -5.91 6.88
CA VAL A 22 4.62 -5.26 6.10
C VAL A 22 4.01 -4.31 5.08
N ALA A 23 2.97 -4.74 4.37
CA ALA A 23 2.33 -3.92 3.35
C ALA A 23 1.68 -2.68 3.96
N GLU A 24 0.94 -2.82 5.07
CA GLU A 24 0.36 -1.70 5.82
C GLU A 24 1.42 -0.68 6.25
N ASN A 25 2.53 -1.13 6.83
CA ASN A 25 3.60 -0.25 7.28
C ASN A 25 4.26 0.51 6.12
N VAL A 26 4.53 -0.18 5.01
CA VAL A 26 5.12 0.44 3.82
C VAL A 26 4.15 1.45 3.22
N THR A 27 2.88 1.09 3.04
CA THR A 27 1.86 2.02 2.54
C THR A 27 1.74 3.26 3.42
N ASN A 28 1.71 3.10 4.74
CA ASN A 28 1.65 4.22 5.67
C ASN A 28 2.89 5.13 5.57
N ALA A 29 4.07 4.57 5.34
CA ALA A 29 5.29 5.35 5.13
C ALA A 29 5.21 6.21 3.85
N TYR A 30 4.73 5.64 2.74
CA TYR A 30 4.51 6.39 1.49
C TYR A 30 3.45 7.49 1.65
N VAL A 31 2.36 7.20 2.39
CA VAL A 31 1.35 8.21 2.72
C VAL A 31 1.96 9.35 3.53
N ALA A 32 2.71 9.02 4.59
CA ALA A 32 3.37 10.00 5.45
C ALA A 32 4.37 10.88 4.68
N GLU A 33 5.07 10.31 3.70
CA GLU A 33 5.98 11.06 2.83
C GLU A 33 5.23 12.11 1.99
N VAL A 34 4.07 11.76 1.43
CA VAL A 34 3.22 12.73 0.70
C VAL A 34 2.76 13.85 1.62
N TYR A 35 2.34 13.52 2.85
CA TYR A 35 1.98 14.54 3.84
C TYR A 35 3.14 15.47 4.17
N ALA A 36 4.32 14.90 4.48
CA ALA A 36 5.50 15.68 4.80
C ALA A 36 5.92 16.61 3.65
N GLN A 37 5.85 16.13 2.40
CA GLN A 37 6.11 16.94 1.21
C GLN A 37 5.14 18.14 1.13
N ILE A 38 3.85 17.90 1.35
CA ILE A 38 2.81 18.94 1.32
C ILE A 38 2.99 19.94 2.46
N GLU A 39 3.32 19.48 3.66
CA GLU A 39 3.57 20.35 4.83
C GLU A 39 4.80 21.22 4.64
N GLN A 40 5.88 20.67 4.08
CA GLN A 40 7.14 21.39 3.87
C GLN A 40 7.08 22.40 2.72
N THR A 41 6.44 22.03 1.61
CA THR A 41 6.45 22.85 0.39
C THR A 41 5.20 23.71 0.24
N GLY A 42 4.10 23.34 0.91
CA GLY A 42 2.77 23.91 0.68
C GLY A 42 2.15 23.51 -0.67
N ILE A 43 2.86 22.72 -1.49
CA ILE A 43 2.48 22.33 -2.84
C ILE A 43 1.96 20.89 -2.82
N THR A 44 0.81 20.70 -3.47
CA THR A 44 0.24 19.38 -3.73
C THR A 44 1.03 18.68 -4.85
N PRO A 45 1.46 17.41 -4.68
CA PRO A 45 2.08 16.66 -5.76
C PRO A 45 1.18 16.58 -6.99
N SER A 46 1.78 16.72 -8.16
CA SER A 46 1.11 16.52 -9.44
C SER A 46 0.62 15.08 -9.61
N PHE A 47 -0.30 14.87 -10.54
CA PHE A 47 -0.78 13.52 -10.86
C PHE A 47 0.36 12.57 -11.26
N GLU A 48 1.35 13.06 -12.01
CA GLU A 48 2.50 12.27 -12.45
C GLU A 48 3.36 11.84 -11.26
N GLU A 49 3.69 12.77 -10.35
CA GLU A 49 4.44 12.45 -9.12
C GLU A 49 3.71 11.44 -8.23
N LEU A 50 2.37 11.53 -8.15
CA LEU A 50 1.57 10.56 -7.41
C LEU A 50 1.59 9.18 -8.07
N MET A 51 1.52 9.12 -9.40
CA MET A 51 1.61 7.86 -10.13
C MET A 51 3.00 7.22 -10.00
N ASP A 52 4.06 8.02 -9.93
CA ASP A 52 5.41 7.52 -9.67
C ASP A 52 5.53 6.96 -8.24
N LYS A 53 4.93 7.62 -7.24
CA LYS A 53 4.84 7.06 -5.88
C LYS A 53 4.03 5.77 -5.82
N VAL A 54 2.94 5.63 -6.60
CA VAL A 54 2.19 4.37 -6.73
C VAL A 54 3.06 3.26 -7.30
N ARG A 55 3.81 3.54 -8.37
CA ARG A 55 4.74 2.58 -8.98
C ARG A 55 5.81 2.14 -7.99
N ALA A 56 6.42 3.11 -7.30
CA ALA A 56 7.44 2.85 -6.29
C ALA A 56 6.89 1.98 -5.14
N LEU A 57 5.68 2.27 -4.63
CA LEU A 57 5.01 1.45 -3.63
C LEU A 57 4.76 0.02 -4.14
N HIS A 58 4.21 -0.11 -5.35
CA HIS A 58 3.94 -1.41 -5.96
C HIS A 58 5.23 -2.24 -6.09
N ASP A 59 6.33 -1.62 -6.53
CA ASP A 59 7.61 -2.28 -6.74
C ASP A 59 8.28 -2.69 -5.42
N ASP A 60 8.22 -1.85 -4.38
CA ASP A 60 8.74 -2.20 -3.04
C ASP A 60 7.97 -3.39 -2.46
N LEU A 61 6.64 -3.37 -2.52
CA LEU A 61 5.83 -4.48 -2.05
C LEU A 61 6.03 -5.75 -2.90
N THR A 62 6.23 -5.61 -4.20
CA THR A 62 6.55 -6.73 -5.09
C THR A 62 7.87 -7.37 -4.69
N ARG A 63 8.92 -6.57 -4.46
CA ARG A 63 10.22 -7.06 -3.99
C ARG A 63 10.09 -7.77 -2.65
N ARG A 64 9.44 -7.16 -1.67
CA ARG A 64 9.19 -7.75 -0.34
C ARG A 64 8.35 -9.04 -0.41
N SER A 65 7.42 -9.12 -1.37
CA SER A 65 6.64 -10.34 -1.59
C SER A 65 7.50 -11.52 -2.05
N VAL A 66 8.60 -11.26 -2.76
CA VAL A 66 9.56 -12.31 -3.16
C VAL A 66 10.26 -12.85 -1.93
N TRP A 67 10.78 -11.98 -1.06
CA TRP A 67 11.45 -12.37 0.18
C TRP A 67 10.58 -13.31 1.02
N ILE A 68 9.35 -12.88 1.36
CA ILE A 68 8.49 -13.71 2.21
C ILE A 68 8.03 -15.01 1.55
N ARG A 69 8.02 -15.07 0.21
CA ARG A 69 7.71 -16.31 -0.55
C ARG A 69 8.88 -17.28 -0.57
N GLU A 70 10.12 -16.78 -0.53
CA GLU A 70 11.29 -17.62 -0.33
C GLU A 70 11.38 -18.09 1.12
N ASP A 71 11.14 -17.23 2.12
CA ASP A 71 11.05 -17.65 3.54
C ASP A 71 10.01 -18.76 3.74
N TYR A 72 8.82 -18.61 3.12
CA TYR A 72 7.79 -19.65 3.13
C TYR A 72 8.28 -20.96 2.50
N LYS A 73 9.03 -20.87 1.40
CA LYS A 73 9.55 -22.05 0.70
C LYS A 73 10.62 -22.74 1.54
N GLU A 74 11.47 -21.99 2.22
CA GLU A 74 12.48 -22.52 3.14
C GLU A 74 11.83 -23.22 4.34
N ASP A 75 10.83 -22.59 4.98
CA ASP A 75 10.09 -23.16 6.12
C ASP A 75 9.25 -24.39 5.74
N ARG A 76 8.59 -24.38 4.57
CA ARG A 76 7.64 -25.43 4.16
C ARG A 76 8.20 -26.45 3.17
N GLY A 77 9.43 -26.25 2.69
CA GLY A 77 10.07 -27.06 1.66
C GLY A 77 9.43 -26.98 0.26
N ARG A 78 8.47 -26.06 0.05
CA ARG A 78 7.74 -25.94 -1.23
C ARG A 78 7.15 -24.57 -1.46
N ARG A 79 6.90 -24.22 -2.73
CA ARG A 79 6.17 -23.00 -3.12
C ARG A 79 4.65 -23.18 -2.98
N SER A 80 3.93 -22.07 -2.75
CA SER A 80 2.47 -22.04 -2.75
C SER A 80 1.93 -21.04 -3.79
N PRO A 81 1.21 -21.51 -4.84
CA PRO A 81 0.50 -20.62 -5.77
C PRO A 81 -0.61 -19.81 -5.08
N ARG A 82 -1.25 -20.38 -4.05
CA ARG A 82 -2.26 -19.67 -3.26
C ARG A 82 -1.65 -18.53 -2.46
N PHE A 83 -0.51 -18.76 -1.82
CA PHE A 83 0.22 -17.71 -1.12
C PHE A 83 0.67 -16.62 -2.08
N THR A 84 1.21 -17.00 -3.24
CA THR A 84 1.58 -16.05 -4.30
C THR A 84 0.41 -15.17 -4.73
N LYS A 85 -0.79 -15.76 -4.92
CA LYS A 85 -2.02 -15.01 -5.19
C LYS A 85 -2.43 -14.11 -4.03
N GLY A 86 -2.23 -14.56 -2.78
CA GLY A 86 -2.46 -13.77 -1.57
C GLY A 86 -1.60 -12.51 -1.54
N CYS A 87 -0.29 -12.64 -1.79
CA CYS A 87 0.61 -11.48 -1.85
C CYS A 87 0.17 -10.48 -2.92
N LYS A 88 -0.19 -10.95 -4.13
CA LYS A 88 -0.69 -10.07 -5.20
C LYS A 88 -1.92 -9.26 -4.77
N LYS A 89 -2.90 -9.92 -4.14
CA LYS A 89 -4.09 -9.23 -3.62
C LYS A 89 -3.76 -8.18 -2.56
N ILE A 90 -2.77 -8.45 -1.70
CA ILE A 90 -2.32 -7.49 -0.69
C ILE A 90 -1.65 -6.29 -1.35
N ILE A 91 -0.81 -6.51 -2.36
CA ILE A 91 -0.18 -5.43 -3.14
C ILE A 91 -1.25 -4.57 -3.83
N ASP A 92 -2.19 -5.18 -4.53
CA ASP A 92 -3.28 -4.48 -5.23
C ASP A 92 -4.15 -3.67 -4.26
N LYS A 93 -4.45 -4.24 -3.09
CA LYS A 93 -5.18 -3.52 -2.03
C LYS A 93 -4.37 -2.32 -1.54
N SER A 94 -3.08 -2.50 -1.29
CA SER A 94 -2.19 -1.47 -0.73
C SER A 94 -2.02 -0.27 -1.66
N THR A 95 -1.92 -0.51 -2.97
CA THR A 95 -1.86 0.57 -3.97
C THR A 95 -3.19 1.32 -4.10
N GLN A 96 -4.31 0.61 -4.02
CA GLN A 96 -5.63 1.24 -4.00
C GLN A 96 -5.87 2.06 -2.73
N ASP A 97 -5.47 1.55 -1.57
CA ASP A 97 -5.60 2.24 -0.29
C ASP A 97 -4.73 3.50 -0.27
N PHE A 98 -3.50 3.44 -0.78
CA PHE A 98 -2.65 4.62 -0.98
C PHE A 98 -3.35 5.69 -1.83
N LEU A 99 -3.84 5.32 -3.01
CA LEU A 99 -4.53 6.24 -3.93
C LEU A 99 -5.78 6.88 -3.29
N ARG A 100 -6.57 6.10 -2.55
CA ARG A 100 -7.75 6.61 -1.85
C ARG A 100 -7.37 7.61 -0.77
N THR A 101 -6.37 7.29 0.04
CA THR A 101 -5.90 8.17 1.12
C THR A 101 -5.38 9.47 0.55
N VAL A 102 -4.51 9.42 -0.46
CA VAL A 102 -4.00 10.63 -1.13
C VAL A 102 -5.15 11.45 -1.72
N LYS A 103 -6.10 10.82 -2.42
CA LYS A 103 -7.26 11.54 -2.99
C LYS A 103 -8.05 12.28 -1.91
N LEU A 104 -8.29 11.66 -0.75
CA LEU A 104 -8.98 12.30 0.37
C LEU A 104 -8.22 13.54 0.85
N VAL A 105 -6.90 13.44 1.01
CA VAL A 105 -6.04 14.56 1.44
C VAL A 105 -6.13 15.74 0.51
N LEU A 106 -6.01 15.50 -0.79
CA LEU A 106 -6.07 16.56 -1.79
C LEU A 106 -7.46 17.21 -1.84
N SER A 107 -8.52 16.40 -1.68
CA SER A 107 -9.90 16.89 -1.67
C SER A 107 -10.19 17.75 -0.44
N THR A 108 -9.71 17.35 0.74
CA THR A 108 -9.87 18.12 1.97
C THR A 108 -9.15 19.46 1.86
N ARG A 109 -7.92 19.49 1.32
CA ARG A 109 -7.16 20.74 1.18
C ARG A 109 -7.78 21.70 0.16
N ASN A 110 -8.26 21.22 -0.99
CA ASN A 110 -8.94 22.10 -1.96
C ASN A 110 -10.20 22.77 -1.37
N ASN A 111 -10.96 22.05 -0.54
CA ASN A 111 -12.09 22.64 0.19
C ASN A 111 -11.66 23.62 1.29
N SER A 112 -10.42 23.51 1.79
CA SER A 112 -9.89 24.44 2.77
C SER A 112 -9.44 25.80 2.19
N TYR A 113 -9.38 25.95 0.87
CA TYR A 113 -9.02 27.22 0.22
C TYR A 113 -10.20 27.87 -0.54
N SER A 114 -11.29 27.14 -0.79
CA SER A 114 -12.49 27.67 -1.47
C SER A 114 -13.30 28.66 -0.62
N HIS A 115 -13.03 28.77 0.67
CA HIS A 115 -13.64 29.75 1.57
C HIS A 115 -12.80 31.02 1.77
N LEU A 116 -11.60 31.11 1.15
CA LEU A 116 -10.71 32.28 1.23
C LEU A 116 -10.79 33.20 0.01
N SER A 117 -11.62 32.90 -0.99
CA SER A 117 -11.95 33.85 -2.07
C SER A 117 -12.90 34.92 -1.55
N VAL A 118 -12.33 35.93 -0.89
CA VAL A 118 -13.00 37.19 -0.52
C VAL A 118 -13.42 37.93 -1.80
N PRO A 119 -14.65 38.46 -1.91
CA PRO A 119 -15.04 39.27 -3.05
C PRO A 119 -14.23 40.57 -3.01
N VAL A 120 -13.56 40.91 -4.11
CA VAL A 120 -13.01 42.26 -4.32
C VAL A 120 -14.21 43.21 -4.45
N PRO A 121 -14.40 44.18 -3.54
CA PRO A 121 -15.45 45.17 -3.70
C PRO A 121 -15.06 46.12 -4.85
N HIS A 122 -16.06 46.42 -5.69
CA HIS A 122 -15.99 47.34 -6.83
C HIS A 122 -15.57 48.76 -6.44
#